data_AF-A0A6G3XJL4-F1
#
_entry.id   AF-A0A6G3XJL4-F1
#
_cell.length_a   1.000
_cell.length_b   1.000
_cell.length_c   1.000
_cell.angle_alpha   90.00
_cell.angle_beta   90.00
_cell.angle_gamma   90.00
#
_symmetry.space_group_name_H-M   'P 1'
#
loop_
_entity.id
_entity.type
_entity.pdbx_description
1 polymer ?
#
loop_
_entity_poly.entity_id
_entity_poly.type
_entity_poly.pdbx_seq_one_letter_code
_entity_poly.pdbx_strand_id
1 'polypeptide(L)'
;STRKNVKGYLVTQARDSKLIQVTEQPGTAQSRPEKQTVALAPAAAGAPGKGVARLDASEYVGDASARTGFSGLEAIDEITMVAVPDLMSAFQRGDIDAEGVKTVQLAVISHCEQMGDRVAVLDTPPGMNAQRVRTWRNEDAGYDSRYAALYYPWVKVFDPASGRNSLVPPSGHVAGVWARSDNERGVHKAPANEVIRGAVDLEIRLSKGEQDLLNPIGVNCVRAFPGRGIRIWGARTLSSDPAWRYLNV
;
A
#
# COMPACT_ATOMS: atom_id res chain seq x y z
N SER A 1 31.78 26.66 33.30
CA SER A 1 32.75 25.61 33.62
C SER A 1 32.00 24.34 33.99
N THR A 2 31.88 23.39 33.07
CA THR A 2 31.20 22.11 33.29
C THR A 2 31.84 21.06 32.38
N ARG A 3 33.12 20.75 32.62
CA ARG A 3 33.72 19.49 32.13
C ARG A 3 33.07 18.35 32.93
N LYS A 4 31.86 17.94 32.51
CA LYS A 4 31.23 16.71 33.03
C LYS A 4 32.16 15.53 32.71
N ASN A 5 32.45 14.75 33.74
CA ASN A 5 33.28 13.55 33.74
C ASN A 5 33.01 12.66 32.50
N VAL A 6 33.96 12.64 31.57
CA VAL A 6 33.91 11.85 30.33
C VAL A 6 34.11 10.34 30.59
N LYS A 7 34.59 9.96 31.78
CA LYS A 7 34.98 8.59 32.16
C LYS A 7 33.86 7.54 32.30
N GLY A 8 32.63 7.85 31.90
CA GLY A 8 31.52 6.89 31.95
C GLY A 8 30.41 7.13 30.93
N TYR A 9 30.50 8.16 30.08
CA TYR A 9 29.39 8.62 29.24
C TYR A 9 28.84 7.54 28.30
N LEU A 10 29.72 6.76 27.68
CA LEU A 10 29.32 5.67 26.77
C LEU A 10 28.66 4.50 27.51
N VAL A 11 29.17 4.13 28.69
CA VAL A 11 28.58 3.06 29.51
C VAL A 11 27.22 3.49 30.05
N THR A 12 27.07 4.76 30.45
CA THR A 12 25.78 5.30 30.89
C THR A 12 24.76 5.34 29.76
N GLN A 13 25.14 5.78 28.55
CA GLN A 13 24.23 5.82 27.39
C GLN A 13 23.86 4.41 26.87
N ALA A 14 24.79 3.45 26.94
CA ALA A 14 24.55 2.09 26.46
C ALA A 14 23.74 1.23 27.44
N ARG A 15 23.66 1.58 28.73
CA ARG A 15 22.83 0.87 29.72
C ARG A 15 21.34 0.89 29.38
N ASP A 16 20.88 1.94 28.70
CA ASP A 16 19.47 2.07 28.28
C ASP A 16 19.19 1.41 26.93
N SER A 17 20.21 0.84 26.27
CA SER A 17 20.03 0.19 24.97
C SER A 17 19.51 -1.23 25.11
N LYS A 18 18.44 -1.55 24.37
CA LYS A 18 17.91 -2.92 24.25
C LYS A 18 18.71 -3.82 23.31
N LEU A 19 19.69 -3.26 22.59
CA LEU A 19 20.36 -3.93 21.48
C LEU A 19 21.86 -4.16 21.72
N ILE A 20 22.47 -3.43 22.66
CA ILE A 20 23.89 -3.53 22.95
C ILE A 20 24.13 -3.55 24.46
N GLN A 21 24.99 -4.45 24.92
CA GLN A 21 25.44 -4.52 26.31
C GLN A 21 26.93 -4.14 26.36
N VAL A 22 27.30 -3.25 27.27
CA VAL A 22 28.69 -2.83 27.49
C VAL A 22 29.12 -3.27 28.87
N THR A 23 30.17 -4.09 28.93
CA THR A 23 30.74 -4.61 30.18
C THR A 23 32.13 -4.02 30.38
N GLU A 24 32.38 -3.43 31.56
CA GLU A 24 33.71 -2.96 31.92
C GLU A 24 34.60 -4.13 32.36
N GLN A 25 35.78 -4.26 31.77
CA GLN A 25 36.79 -5.23 32.21
C GLN A 25 37.66 -4.57 33.30
N PRO A 26 37.69 -5.10 34.53
CA PRO A 26 38.49 -4.52 35.60
C PRO A 26 40.00 -4.72 35.35
N GLY A 27 40.80 -3.66 35.56
CA GLY A 27 42.27 -3.72 35.53
C GLY A 27 42.95 -3.09 34.32
N THR A 28 42.22 -2.60 33.32
CA THR A 28 42.79 -1.94 32.13
C THR A 28 42.50 -0.45 32.10
N ALA A 29 43.47 0.35 31.66
CA ALA A 29 43.27 1.78 31.45
C ALA A 29 42.24 1.98 30.34
N GLN A 30 41.19 2.78 30.60
CA GLN A 30 40.14 3.08 29.63
C GLN A 30 40.74 3.72 28.37
N SER A 31 40.82 2.95 27.29
CA SER A 31 41.25 3.41 25.96
C SER A 31 40.07 3.35 24.99
N ARG A 32 40.18 4.09 23.88
CA ARG A 32 39.21 3.99 22.80
C ARG A 32 39.27 2.56 22.23
N PRO A 33 38.13 1.84 22.12
CA PRO A 33 38.10 0.54 21.47
C PRO A 33 38.63 0.64 20.04
N GLU A 34 39.38 -0.37 19.60
CA GLU A 34 39.79 -0.46 18.20
C GLU A 34 38.56 -0.52 17.28
N LYS A 35 38.71 -0.04 16.04
CA LYS A 35 37.63 -0.15 15.05
C LYS A 35 37.44 -1.63 14.73
N GLN A 36 36.31 -2.19 15.14
CA GLN A 36 35.94 -3.56 14.86
C GLN A 36 34.80 -3.59 13.83
N THR A 37 34.87 -4.55 12.92
CA THR A 37 33.77 -4.88 12.01
C THR A 37 33.15 -6.18 12.53
N VAL A 38 31.91 -6.10 12.99
CA VAL A 38 31.14 -7.28 13.39
C VAL A 38 30.17 -7.60 12.27
N ALA A 39 30.27 -8.80 11.71
CA ALA A 39 29.22 -9.33 10.86
C ALA A 39 27.99 -9.55 11.74
N LEU A 40 26.97 -8.70 11.58
CA LEU A 40 25.67 -8.97 12.17
C LEU A 40 25.20 -10.28 11.55
N ALA A 41 24.94 -11.30 12.38
CA ALA A 41 24.14 -12.42 11.91
C ALA A 41 22.87 -11.82 11.28
N PRO A 42 22.42 -12.27 10.09
CA PRO A 42 21.12 -11.87 9.60
C PRO A 42 20.17 -12.05 10.77
N ALA A 43 19.36 -11.02 11.07
CA ALA A 43 18.36 -11.13 12.12
C ALA A 43 17.71 -12.49 11.94
N ALA A 44 17.89 -13.40 12.90
CA ALA A 44 17.24 -14.70 12.86
C ALA A 44 15.80 -14.36 12.55
N ALA A 45 15.31 -14.80 11.37
CA ALA A 45 14.04 -14.35 10.78
C ALA A 45 13.09 -14.12 11.94
N GLY A 46 12.82 -12.83 12.25
CA GLY A 46 12.33 -12.44 13.58
C GLY A 46 11.26 -13.43 13.97
N ALA A 47 11.46 -14.13 15.10
CA ALA A 47 10.61 -15.26 15.50
C ALA A 47 9.17 -14.92 15.09
N PRO A 48 8.55 -15.65 14.14
CA PRO A 48 7.39 -15.18 13.39
C PRO A 48 6.41 -14.62 14.40
N GLY A 49 6.33 -13.28 14.48
CA GLY A 49 5.81 -12.64 15.68
C GLY A 49 4.39 -13.09 15.86
N LYS A 50 4.11 -13.98 16.83
CA LYS A 50 2.94 -14.89 16.84
C LYS A 50 2.18 -14.80 15.52
N GLY A 51 2.81 -15.32 14.45
CA GLY A 51 2.34 -15.05 13.09
C GLY A 51 0.83 -15.27 13.05
N VAL A 52 0.10 -14.37 12.37
CA VAL A 52 -1.34 -14.50 12.23
C VAL A 52 -1.61 -15.93 11.75
N ALA A 53 -2.21 -16.76 12.61
CA ALA A 53 -2.31 -18.20 12.38
C ALA A 53 -3.11 -18.51 11.10
N ARG A 54 -3.95 -17.54 10.69
CA ARG A 54 -4.65 -17.46 9.43
C ARG A 54 -4.98 -15.98 9.18
N LEU A 55 -4.56 -15.43 8.04
CA LEU A 55 -5.02 -14.11 7.61
C LEU A 55 -6.51 -14.20 7.28
N ASP A 56 -7.35 -13.63 8.13
CA ASP A 56 -8.77 -13.47 7.86
C ASP A 56 -9.11 -11.99 7.63
N ALA A 57 -10.34 -11.72 7.19
CA ALA A 57 -10.77 -10.36 6.93
C ALA A 57 -10.74 -9.46 8.20
N SER A 58 -10.93 -10.04 9.39
CA SER A 58 -10.97 -9.28 10.65
C SER A 58 -9.59 -8.75 11.06
N GLU A 59 -8.51 -9.44 10.69
CA GLU A 59 -7.14 -8.98 10.90
C GLU A 59 -6.80 -7.74 10.06
N TYR A 60 -7.37 -7.64 8.85
CA TYR A 60 -7.24 -6.45 8.01
C TYR A 60 -8.02 -5.26 8.59
N VAL A 61 -9.26 -5.50 9.02
CA VAL A 61 -10.11 -4.46 9.63
C VAL A 61 -9.46 -3.99 10.94
N GLY A 62 -9.18 -4.92 11.84
CA GLY A 62 -8.60 -4.65 13.15
C GLY A 62 -9.58 -3.94 14.09
N ASP A 63 -9.03 -3.25 15.09
CA ASP A 63 -9.77 -2.53 16.12
C ASP A 63 -9.15 -1.14 16.34
N ALA A 64 -10.00 -0.11 16.34
CA ALA A 64 -9.58 1.28 16.48
C ALA A 64 -8.96 1.58 17.86
N SER A 65 -9.48 0.97 18.93
CA SER A 65 -8.99 1.19 20.29
C SER A 65 -7.63 0.53 20.52
N ALA A 66 -7.44 -0.67 19.97
CA ALA A 66 -6.20 -1.42 19.99
C ALA A 66 -5.18 -0.93 18.95
N ARG A 67 -5.59 -0.05 18.03
CA ARG A 67 -4.80 0.45 16.89
C ARG A 67 -4.24 -0.67 16.02
N THR A 68 -5.08 -1.64 15.69
CA THR A 68 -4.76 -2.74 14.78
C THR A 68 -5.53 -2.59 13.46
N GLY A 69 -5.04 -3.24 12.40
CA GLY A 69 -5.65 -3.16 11.07
C GLY A 69 -5.75 -1.72 10.54
N PHE A 70 -6.64 -1.51 9.56
CA PHE A 70 -6.90 -0.17 9.05
C PHE A 70 -7.88 0.64 9.94
N SER A 71 -8.64 0.01 10.84
CA SER A 71 -9.44 0.74 11.85
C SER A 71 -8.56 1.54 12.81
N GLY A 72 -7.30 1.13 13.03
CA GLY A 72 -6.33 1.96 13.76
C GLY A 72 -6.05 3.32 13.10
N LEU A 73 -6.38 3.50 11.81
CA LEU A 73 -6.22 4.75 11.07
C LEU A 73 -7.31 5.79 11.39
N GLU A 74 -8.39 5.41 12.08
CA GLU A 74 -9.46 6.32 12.52
C GLU A 74 -8.93 7.43 13.43
N ALA A 75 -7.88 7.13 14.22
CA ALA A 75 -7.28 8.07 15.16
C ALA A 75 -6.33 9.09 14.52
N ILE A 76 -6.20 9.08 13.18
CA ILE A 76 -5.28 9.94 12.43
C ILE A 76 -6.07 10.72 11.40
N ASP A 77 -6.13 12.04 11.60
CA ASP A 77 -6.94 12.96 10.78
C ASP A 77 -6.27 13.28 9.43
N GLU A 78 -4.94 13.17 9.34
CA GLU A 78 -4.20 13.56 8.14
C GLU A 78 -4.24 12.52 7.02
N ILE A 79 -4.92 11.39 7.22
CA ILE A 79 -5.02 10.33 6.22
C ILE A 79 -6.07 10.71 5.20
N THR A 80 -5.63 10.84 3.94
CA THR A 80 -6.49 11.23 2.81
C THR A 80 -6.81 10.08 1.86
N MET A 81 -6.12 8.95 1.99
CA MET A 81 -6.36 7.76 1.17
C MET A 81 -5.96 6.48 1.89
N VAL A 82 -6.65 5.39 1.57
CA VAL A 82 -6.40 4.06 2.16
C VAL A 82 -6.25 3.04 1.03
N ALA A 83 -5.18 2.26 1.06
CA ALA A 83 -4.91 1.17 0.13
C ALA A 83 -4.44 -0.06 0.89
N VAL A 84 -4.85 -1.26 0.44
CA VAL A 84 -4.49 -2.54 1.06
C VAL A 84 -3.89 -3.47 0.00
N PRO A 85 -2.69 -3.16 -0.53
CA PRO A 85 -2.08 -3.92 -1.64
C PRO A 85 -1.72 -5.36 -1.24
N ASP A 86 -1.44 -5.61 0.03
CA ASP A 86 -1.11 -6.92 0.58
C ASP A 86 -2.31 -7.87 0.63
N LEU A 87 -3.55 -7.36 0.62
CA LEU A 87 -4.77 -8.16 0.45
C LEU A 87 -4.71 -9.02 -0.81
N MET A 88 -4.24 -8.44 -1.90
CA MET A 88 -4.08 -9.16 -3.17
C MET A 88 -2.95 -10.19 -3.11
N SER A 89 -1.90 -9.91 -2.33
CA SER A 89 -0.83 -10.88 -2.09
C SER A 89 -1.31 -12.06 -1.25
N ALA A 90 -2.15 -11.83 -0.24
CA ALA A 90 -2.81 -12.88 0.54
C ALA A 90 -3.75 -13.72 -0.34
N PHE A 91 -4.47 -13.09 -1.27
CA PHE A 91 -5.31 -13.79 -2.23
C PHE A 91 -4.48 -14.70 -3.16
N GLN A 92 -3.35 -14.22 -3.67
CA GLN A 92 -2.45 -15.02 -4.50
C GLN A 92 -1.85 -16.22 -3.77
N ARG A 93 -1.63 -16.12 -2.45
CA ARG A 93 -1.15 -17.22 -1.61
C ARG A 93 -2.25 -18.21 -1.21
N GLY A 94 -3.51 -17.87 -1.45
CA GLY A 94 -4.67 -18.66 -1.01
C GLY A 94 -4.97 -18.51 0.48
N ASP A 95 -4.41 -17.50 1.14
CA ASP A 95 -4.69 -17.22 2.56
C ASP A 95 -6.11 -16.67 2.74
N ILE A 96 -6.58 -15.91 1.74
CA ILE A 96 -7.92 -15.33 1.65
C ILE A 96 -8.54 -15.65 0.29
N ASP A 97 -9.83 -15.97 0.28
CA ASP A 97 -10.57 -16.25 -0.95
C ASP A 97 -11.21 -14.97 -1.54
N ALA A 98 -11.94 -15.12 -2.65
CA ALA A 98 -12.57 -13.99 -3.32
C ALA A 98 -13.64 -13.30 -2.46
N GLU A 99 -14.33 -14.05 -1.59
CA GLU A 99 -15.31 -13.52 -0.66
C GLU A 99 -14.63 -12.71 0.45
N GLY A 100 -13.50 -13.19 0.98
CA GLY A 100 -12.69 -12.46 1.93
C GLY A 100 -12.09 -11.18 1.33
N VAL A 101 -11.62 -11.22 0.07
CA VAL A 101 -11.20 -10.00 -0.66
C VAL A 101 -12.33 -8.98 -0.71
N LYS A 102 -13.54 -9.40 -1.10
CA LYS A 102 -14.72 -8.53 -1.14
C LYS A 102 -15.02 -7.95 0.24
N THR A 103 -14.97 -8.78 1.28
CA THR A 103 -15.24 -8.39 2.67
C THR A 103 -14.29 -7.30 3.13
N VAL A 104 -12.98 -7.47 2.90
CA VAL A 104 -11.97 -6.47 3.27
C VAL A 104 -12.16 -5.19 2.47
N GLN A 105 -12.39 -5.27 1.15
CA GLN A 105 -12.60 -4.09 0.32
C GLN A 105 -13.87 -3.31 0.72
N LEU A 106 -14.98 -3.99 1.02
CA LEU A 106 -16.19 -3.36 1.56
C LEU A 106 -15.93 -2.68 2.90
N ALA A 107 -15.12 -3.28 3.76
CA ALA A 107 -14.77 -2.69 5.05
C ALA A 107 -13.88 -1.45 4.89
N VAL A 108 -12.94 -1.45 3.93
CA VAL A 108 -12.16 -0.24 3.59
C VAL A 108 -13.04 0.87 3.01
N ILE A 109 -14.00 0.51 2.14
CA ILE A 109 -14.99 1.48 1.63
C ILE A 109 -15.79 2.08 2.80
N SER A 110 -16.32 1.22 3.67
CA SER A 110 -17.13 1.65 4.82
C SER A 110 -16.34 2.55 5.76
N HIS A 111 -15.07 2.24 6.00
CA HIS A 111 -14.15 3.09 6.76
C HIS A 111 -14.03 4.48 6.12
N CYS A 112 -13.78 4.54 4.81
CA CYS A 112 -13.64 5.81 4.10
C CYS A 112 -14.94 6.63 4.09
N GLU A 113 -16.10 5.96 3.99
CA GLU A 113 -17.41 6.59 4.07
C GLU A 113 -17.72 7.18 5.45
N GLN A 114 -17.34 6.45 6.52
CA GLN A 114 -17.55 6.89 7.89
C GLN A 114 -16.66 8.09 8.25
N MET A 115 -15.39 8.07 7.82
CA MET A 115 -14.46 9.18 8.09
C MET A 115 -14.77 10.41 7.22
N GLY A 116 -15.17 10.20 5.96
CA GLY A 116 -15.61 11.26 5.06
C GLY A 116 -14.53 12.20 4.52
N ASP A 117 -13.26 11.99 4.90
CA ASP A 117 -12.08 12.79 4.57
C ASP A 117 -11.04 12.02 3.73
N ARG A 118 -11.30 10.76 3.42
CA ARG A 118 -10.37 9.86 2.75
C ARG A 118 -11.03 8.97 1.71
N VAL A 119 -10.23 8.53 0.73
CA VAL A 119 -10.72 7.71 -0.39
C VAL A 119 -9.98 6.37 -0.46
N ALA A 120 -10.75 5.29 -0.64
CA ALA A 120 -10.25 3.94 -0.84
C ALA A 120 -9.67 3.78 -2.26
N VAL A 121 -8.43 3.31 -2.35
CA VAL A 121 -7.78 2.91 -3.61
C VAL A 121 -7.79 1.39 -3.69
N LEU A 122 -8.66 0.86 -4.53
CA LEU A 122 -8.96 -0.57 -4.63
C LEU A 122 -8.33 -1.18 -5.88
N ASP A 123 -8.08 -2.49 -5.79
CA ASP A 123 -7.53 -3.32 -6.86
C ASP A 123 -8.52 -4.41 -7.27
N THR A 124 -8.48 -4.83 -8.53
CA THR A 124 -9.16 -6.06 -8.94
C THR A 124 -8.32 -7.28 -8.55
N PRO A 125 -8.93 -8.46 -8.34
CA PRO A 125 -8.18 -9.71 -8.27
C PRO A 125 -7.32 -9.92 -9.55
N PRO A 126 -6.18 -10.63 -9.44
CA PRO A 126 -5.25 -10.82 -10.55
C PRO A 126 -5.84 -11.75 -11.63
N GLY A 127 -5.28 -11.69 -12.84
CA GLY A 127 -5.57 -12.61 -13.94
C GLY A 127 -6.94 -12.42 -14.61
N MET A 128 -7.71 -11.40 -14.23
CA MET A 128 -9.01 -11.12 -14.84
C MET A 128 -8.87 -10.38 -16.16
N ASN A 129 -9.60 -10.82 -17.19
CA ASN A 129 -9.79 -10.04 -18.41
C ASN A 129 -10.86 -8.95 -18.20
N ALA A 130 -11.01 -8.04 -19.17
CA ALA A 130 -11.94 -6.91 -19.04
C ALA A 130 -13.40 -7.35 -18.80
N GLN A 131 -13.85 -8.44 -19.41
CA GLN A 131 -15.21 -8.94 -19.20
C GLN A 131 -15.40 -9.50 -17.78
N ARG A 132 -14.41 -10.23 -17.25
CA ARG A 132 -14.45 -10.74 -15.87
C ARG A 132 -14.38 -9.60 -14.86
N VAL A 133 -13.61 -8.54 -15.13
CA VAL A 133 -13.60 -7.34 -14.29
C VAL A 133 -14.96 -6.64 -14.28
N ARG A 134 -15.65 -6.58 -15.43
CA ARG A 134 -17.01 -6.06 -15.51
C ARG A 134 -17.98 -6.87 -14.63
N THR A 135 -17.95 -8.21 -14.74
CA THR A 135 -18.75 -9.09 -13.88
C THR A 135 -18.37 -8.92 -12.41
N TRP A 136 -17.07 -8.89 -12.09
CA TRP A 136 -16.60 -8.65 -10.73
C TRP A 136 -17.17 -7.34 -10.18
N ARG A 137 -17.03 -6.24 -10.92
CA ARG A 137 -17.49 -4.92 -10.49
C ARG A 137 -19.00 -4.85 -10.28
N ASN A 138 -19.80 -5.43 -11.19
CA ASN A 138 -21.25 -5.26 -11.20
C ASN A 138 -22.02 -6.31 -10.41
N GLU A 139 -21.55 -7.56 -10.41
CA GLU A 139 -22.27 -8.72 -9.88
C GLU A 139 -21.60 -9.25 -8.61
N ASP A 140 -20.30 -9.57 -8.67
CA ASP A 140 -19.63 -10.23 -7.55
C ASP A 140 -19.39 -9.24 -6.39
N ALA A 141 -18.80 -8.10 -6.67
CA ALA A 141 -18.44 -7.06 -5.70
C ALA A 141 -19.63 -6.15 -5.36
N GLY A 142 -20.32 -5.63 -6.37
CA GLY A 142 -21.50 -4.78 -6.21
C GLY A 142 -21.23 -3.47 -5.45
N TYR A 143 -20.00 -2.92 -5.53
CA TYR A 143 -19.63 -1.70 -4.81
C TYR A 143 -20.44 -0.49 -5.27
N ASP A 144 -20.77 0.44 -4.40
CA ASP A 144 -21.29 1.76 -4.80
C ASP A 144 -20.86 2.77 -3.75
N SER A 145 -19.87 3.59 -4.10
CA SER A 145 -19.34 4.59 -3.18
C SER A 145 -18.61 5.70 -3.90
N ARG A 146 -18.85 6.93 -3.43
CA ARG A 146 -18.08 8.11 -3.85
C ARG A 146 -16.70 8.18 -3.20
N TYR A 147 -16.46 7.42 -2.13
CA TYR A 147 -15.18 7.38 -1.40
C TYR A 147 -14.30 6.21 -1.83
N ALA A 148 -14.48 5.68 -3.04
CA ALA A 148 -13.69 4.57 -3.54
C ALA A 148 -13.40 4.68 -5.04
N ALA A 149 -12.21 4.22 -5.43
CA ALA A 149 -11.78 4.10 -6.82
C ALA A 149 -11.15 2.73 -7.06
N LEU A 150 -11.56 2.05 -8.13
CA LEU A 150 -11.03 0.74 -8.51
C LEU A 150 -10.07 0.88 -9.69
N TYR A 151 -8.88 0.28 -9.58
CA TYR A 151 -7.85 0.32 -10.61
C TYR A 151 -7.57 -1.07 -11.20
N TYR A 152 -7.36 -1.10 -12.51
CA TYR A 152 -7.12 -2.32 -13.30
C TYR A 152 -6.33 -1.96 -14.57
N PRO A 153 -5.43 -2.79 -15.12
CA PRO A 153 -4.94 -4.06 -14.61
C PRO A 153 -3.73 -3.90 -13.69
N TRP A 154 -3.20 -5.04 -13.24
CA TRP A 154 -1.97 -5.08 -12.44
C TRP A 154 -0.78 -4.56 -13.23
N VAL A 155 0.18 -3.99 -12.49
CA VAL A 155 1.40 -3.43 -13.05
C VAL A 155 2.56 -4.39 -12.84
N LYS A 156 3.42 -4.53 -13.85
CA LYS A 156 4.65 -5.30 -13.77
C LYS A 156 5.79 -4.37 -13.40
N VAL A 157 6.51 -4.71 -12.34
CA VAL A 157 7.63 -3.92 -11.82
C VAL A 157 8.88 -4.78 -11.70
N PHE A 158 10.05 -4.16 -11.74
CA PHE A 158 11.30 -4.84 -11.44
C PHE A 158 11.49 -4.88 -9.92
N ASP A 159 11.58 -6.08 -9.35
CA ASP A 159 11.91 -6.27 -7.95
C ASP A 159 13.43 -6.42 -7.78
N PRO A 160 14.11 -5.43 -7.17
CA PRO A 160 15.55 -5.49 -6.98
C PRO A 160 15.99 -6.56 -5.97
N ALA A 161 15.10 -7.01 -5.07
CA ALA A 161 15.43 -8.05 -4.09
C ALA A 161 15.51 -9.44 -4.75
N SER A 162 14.58 -9.75 -5.66
CA SER A 162 14.60 -11.01 -6.41
C SER A 162 15.36 -10.92 -7.74
N GLY A 163 15.67 -9.71 -8.22
CA GLY A 163 16.29 -9.46 -9.52
C GLY A 163 15.39 -9.82 -10.70
N ARG A 164 14.07 -9.94 -10.48
CA ARG A 164 13.10 -10.37 -11.50
C ARG A 164 11.93 -9.41 -11.56
N ASN A 165 11.23 -9.44 -12.69
CA ASN A 165 9.97 -8.70 -12.80
C ASN A 165 8.86 -9.45 -12.05
N SER A 166 8.11 -8.75 -11.22
CA SER A 166 6.93 -9.25 -10.50
C SER A 166 5.69 -8.44 -10.86
N LEU A 167 4.52 -9.07 -10.76
CA LEU A 167 3.23 -8.38 -10.88
C LEU A 167 2.81 -7.91 -9.50
N VAL A 168 2.39 -6.66 -9.42
CA VAL A 168 1.88 -6.05 -8.19
C VAL A 168 0.56 -5.33 -8.45
N PRO A 169 -0.32 -5.27 -7.44
CA PRO A 169 -1.54 -4.49 -7.54
C PRO A 169 -1.24 -3.01 -7.80
N PRO A 170 -2.08 -2.32 -8.59
CA PRO A 170 -1.83 -0.94 -8.97
C PRO A 170 -2.02 0.07 -7.83
N SER A 171 -2.80 -0.22 -6.79
CA SER A 171 -3.19 0.72 -5.73
C SER A 171 -2.02 1.49 -5.11
N GLY A 172 -0.93 0.80 -4.74
CA GLY A 172 0.26 1.46 -4.18
C GLY A 172 0.93 2.43 -5.15
N HIS A 173 1.01 2.07 -6.43
CA HIS A 173 1.56 2.96 -7.47
C HIS A 173 0.64 4.15 -7.74
N VAL A 174 -0.67 3.90 -7.75
CA VAL A 174 -1.70 4.90 -7.94
C VAL A 174 -1.69 5.91 -6.80
N ALA A 175 -1.58 5.47 -5.54
CA ALA A 175 -1.45 6.36 -4.39
C ALA A 175 -0.25 7.30 -4.52
N GLY A 176 0.90 6.79 -4.98
CA GLY A 176 2.07 7.62 -5.28
C GLY A 176 1.84 8.60 -6.45
N VAL A 177 1.03 8.24 -7.43
CA VAL A 177 0.63 9.14 -8.52
C VAL A 177 -0.32 10.23 -8.03
N TRP A 178 -1.29 9.90 -7.18
CA TRP A 178 -2.19 10.88 -6.56
C TRP A 178 -1.39 11.92 -5.77
N ALA A 179 -0.54 11.46 -4.85
CA ALA A 179 0.32 12.34 -4.07
C ALA A 179 1.20 13.25 -4.93
N ARG A 180 1.72 12.74 -6.06
CA ARG A 180 2.48 13.56 -7.01
C ARG A 180 1.59 14.58 -7.72
N SER A 181 0.44 14.16 -8.24
CA SER A 181 -0.48 15.03 -8.98
C SER A 181 -0.99 16.16 -8.09
N ASP A 182 -1.35 15.85 -6.85
CA ASP A 182 -1.81 16.83 -5.87
C ASP A 182 -0.72 17.86 -5.53
N ASN A 183 0.52 17.42 -5.35
CA ASN A 183 1.65 18.33 -5.11
C ASN A 183 1.99 19.21 -6.32
N GLU A 184 1.93 18.68 -7.54
CA GLU A 184 2.34 19.40 -8.75
C GLU A 184 1.23 20.28 -9.35
N ARG A 185 -0.04 19.89 -9.18
CA ARG A 185 -1.19 20.48 -9.88
C ARG A 185 -2.36 20.81 -8.95
N GLY A 186 -2.40 20.26 -7.75
CA GLY A 186 -3.51 20.42 -6.80
C GLY A 186 -4.64 19.41 -7.00
N VAL A 187 -5.40 19.17 -5.93
CA VAL A 187 -6.48 18.16 -5.84
C VAL A 187 -7.61 18.33 -6.85
N HIS A 188 -7.81 19.55 -7.37
CA HIS A 188 -8.83 19.83 -8.39
C HIS A 188 -8.49 19.21 -9.75
N LYS A 189 -7.23 18.81 -9.98
CA LYS A 189 -6.80 18.13 -11.20
C LYS A 189 -6.98 16.63 -11.05
N ALA A 190 -7.83 16.05 -11.89
CA ALA A 190 -7.98 14.60 -11.97
C ALA A 190 -6.61 13.87 -12.15
N PRO A 191 -6.28 12.84 -11.34
CA PRO A 191 -5.02 12.08 -11.42
C PRO A 191 -5.02 11.06 -12.57
N ALA A 192 -5.49 11.47 -13.74
CA ALA A 192 -5.51 10.71 -14.98
C ALA A 192 -4.55 11.32 -16.02
N ASN A 193 -4.16 10.52 -17.00
CA ASN A 193 -3.10 10.80 -17.97
C ASN A 193 -1.71 10.95 -17.34
N GLU A 194 -1.54 10.47 -16.11
CA GLU A 194 -0.30 10.48 -15.34
C GLU A 194 0.53 9.22 -15.60
N VAL A 195 1.85 9.36 -15.66
CA VAL A 195 2.78 8.22 -15.83
C VAL A 195 2.94 7.49 -14.50
N ILE A 196 2.85 6.16 -14.54
CA ILE A 196 3.26 5.31 -13.43
C ILE A 196 4.77 5.06 -13.57
N ARG A 197 5.55 5.70 -12.68
CA ARG A 197 7.01 5.51 -12.63
C ARG A 197 7.33 4.15 -12.03
N GLY A 198 8.37 3.48 -12.54
CA GLY A 198 8.80 2.15 -12.07
C GLY A 198 8.01 0.98 -12.66
N ALA A 199 6.87 1.23 -13.31
CA ALA A 199 6.16 0.20 -14.06
C ALA A 199 6.89 -0.09 -15.39
N VAL A 200 7.18 -1.37 -15.62
CA VAL A 200 7.89 -1.89 -16.80
C VAL A 200 6.91 -2.37 -17.87
N ASP A 201 5.82 -3.02 -17.45
CA ASP A 201 4.75 -3.46 -18.33
C ASP A 201 3.43 -3.57 -17.55
N LEU A 202 2.37 -4.01 -18.22
CA LEU A 202 1.11 -4.37 -17.59
C LEU A 202 0.90 -5.89 -17.59
N GLU A 203 0.05 -6.37 -16.68
CA GLU A 203 -0.43 -7.76 -16.71
C GLU A 203 -1.16 -8.05 -18.03
N ILE A 204 -2.08 -7.16 -18.41
CA ILE A 204 -2.88 -7.23 -19.63
C ILE A 204 -2.83 -5.87 -20.31
N ARG A 205 -2.67 -5.85 -21.64
CA ARG A 205 -2.72 -4.61 -22.43
C ARG A 205 -4.14 -4.37 -22.93
N LEU A 206 -4.80 -3.35 -22.39
CA LEU A 206 -6.18 -3.03 -22.74
C LEU A 206 -6.28 -2.27 -24.07
N SER A 207 -7.16 -2.78 -24.92
CA SER A 207 -7.64 -2.11 -26.13
C SER A 207 -8.57 -0.93 -25.78
N LYS A 208 -8.91 -0.13 -26.78
CA LYS A 208 -9.89 0.95 -26.63
C LYS A 208 -11.28 0.40 -26.29
N GLY A 209 -11.71 -0.67 -26.96
CA GLY A 209 -13.04 -1.27 -26.73
C GLY A 209 -13.22 -1.83 -25.32
N GLU A 210 -12.19 -2.48 -24.77
CA GLU A 210 -12.19 -2.96 -23.38
C GLU A 210 -12.21 -1.81 -22.38
N GLN A 211 -11.52 -0.72 -22.67
CA GLN A 211 -11.60 0.48 -21.84
C GLN A 211 -13.01 1.10 -21.90
N ASP A 212 -13.60 1.20 -23.09
CA ASP A 212 -14.94 1.78 -23.28
C ASP A 212 -16.04 0.94 -22.59
N LEU A 213 -15.77 -0.35 -22.37
CA LEU A 213 -16.59 -1.26 -21.56
C LEU A 213 -16.48 -0.98 -20.05
N LEU A 214 -15.27 -0.73 -19.56
CA LEU A 214 -14.95 -0.64 -18.13
C LEU A 214 -15.14 0.77 -17.53
N ASN A 215 -14.88 1.80 -18.32
CA ASN A 215 -14.91 3.17 -17.85
C ASN A 215 -16.31 3.65 -17.37
N PRO A 216 -17.43 3.27 -18.02
CA PRO A 216 -18.77 3.66 -17.58
C PRO A 216 -19.16 3.10 -16.20
N ILE A 217 -18.55 1.98 -15.78
CA ILE A 217 -18.82 1.32 -14.49
C ILE A 217 -17.80 1.69 -13.39
N GLY A 218 -17.05 2.78 -13.59
CA GLY A 218 -16.14 3.33 -12.58
C GLY A 218 -14.80 2.60 -12.45
N VAL A 219 -14.45 1.71 -13.39
CA VAL A 219 -13.14 1.04 -13.39
C VAL A 219 -12.11 1.92 -14.08
N ASN A 220 -11.07 2.31 -13.34
CA ASN A 220 -9.99 3.17 -13.83
C ASN A 220 -8.90 2.33 -14.48
N CYS A 221 -8.86 2.36 -15.82
CA CYS A 221 -7.90 1.57 -16.58
C CYS A 221 -6.48 2.16 -16.53
N VAL A 222 -5.48 1.33 -16.31
CA VAL A 222 -4.07 1.63 -16.55
C VAL A 222 -3.70 1.11 -17.95
N ARG A 223 -3.06 1.95 -18.78
CA ARG A 223 -2.77 1.62 -20.17
C ARG A 223 -1.34 1.96 -20.56
N ALA A 224 -0.74 1.09 -21.38
CA ALA A 224 0.55 1.33 -22.00
C ALA A 224 0.36 2.05 -23.35
N PHE A 225 1.07 3.16 -23.53
CA PHE A 225 1.07 3.93 -24.76
C PHE A 225 2.48 3.98 -25.35
N PRO A 226 2.66 3.59 -26.63
CA PRO A 226 3.96 3.72 -27.30
C PRO A 226 4.51 5.15 -27.18
N GLY A 227 5.77 5.27 -26.74
CA GLY A 227 6.45 6.57 -26.56
C GLY A 227 5.95 7.44 -25.39
N ARG A 228 4.89 7.04 -24.69
CA ARG A 228 4.30 7.80 -23.56
C ARG A 228 4.31 7.03 -22.24
N GLY A 229 4.76 5.78 -22.24
CA GLY A 229 4.85 4.93 -21.05
C GLY A 229 3.51 4.39 -20.59
N ILE A 230 3.51 3.83 -19.38
CA ILE A 230 2.32 3.29 -18.71
C ILE A 230 1.65 4.40 -17.93
N ARG A 231 0.34 4.58 -18.14
CA ARG A 231 -0.40 5.72 -17.60
C ARG A 231 -1.72 5.31 -16.98
N ILE A 232 -2.11 6.02 -15.93
CA ILE A 232 -3.48 5.98 -15.42
C ILE A 232 -4.39 6.65 -16.46
N TRP A 233 -5.46 5.99 -16.86
CA TRP A 233 -6.36 6.43 -17.93
C TRP A 233 -7.83 6.48 -17.49
N GLY A 234 -8.06 6.75 -16.21
CA GLY A 234 -9.37 6.99 -15.61
C GLY A 234 -9.20 7.70 -14.26
N ALA A 235 -10.21 8.48 -13.88
CA ALA A 235 -10.29 9.15 -12.58
C ALA A 235 -11.74 9.21 -12.08
N ARG A 236 -12.44 8.08 -12.17
CA ARG A 236 -13.81 7.92 -11.69
C ARG A 236 -13.83 7.29 -10.30
N THR A 237 -14.85 7.64 -9.53
CA THR A 237 -15.20 6.91 -8.32
C THR A 237 -16.04 5.68 -8.69
N LEU A 238 -16.42 4.90 -7.68
CA LEU A 238 -17.38 3.80 -7.81
C LEU A 238 -18.83 4.23 -7.69
N SER A 239 -19.11 5.54 -7.58
CA SER A 239 -20.45 6.05 -7.33
C SER A 239 -21.38 5.89 -8.54
N SER A 240 -22.62 5.49 -8.26
CA SER A 240 -23.73 5.55 -9.21
C SER A 240 -24.28 6.97 -9.41
N ASP A 241 -24.01 7.90 -8.48
CA ASP A 241 -24.43 9.30 -8.56
C ASP A 241 -23.57 10.08 -9.58
N PRO A 242 -24.16 10.65 -10.63
CA PRO A 242 -23.44 11.48 -11.60
C PRO A 242 -22.69 12.67 -10.98
N ALA A 243 -23.17 13.22 -9.86
CA ALA A 243 -22.53 14.35 -9.18
C ALA A 243 -21.15 13.98 -8.62
N TRP A 244 -20.99 12.73 -8.16
CA TRP A 244 -19.77 12.21 -7.53
C TRP A 244 -18.98 11.27 -8.45
N ARG A 245 -19.21 11.37 -9.76
CA ARG A 245 -18.63 10.46 -10.75
C ARG A 245 -17.11 10.53 -10.82
N TYR A 246 -16.52 11.70 -10.56
CA TYR A 246 -15.09 11.96 -10.75
C TYR A 246 -14.38 12.13 -9.41
N LEU A 247 -13.13 11.66 -9.32
CA LEU A 247 -12.35 11.68 -8.08
C LEU A 247 -11.99 13.08 -7.59
N ASN A 248 -11.90 14.05 -8.50
CA ASN A 248 -11.50 15.42 -8.18
C ASN A 248 -12.69 16.36 -7.93
N VAL A 249 -13.90 15.81 -7.83
CA VAL A 249 -15.17 16.53 -7.60
C VAL A 249 -15.78 16.01 -6.31
#